data_AF-A0A1Q7E113-F1
#
_entry.id   AF-A0A1Q7E113-F1
#
_cell.length_a   1.000
_cell.length_b   1.000
_cell.length_c   1.000
_cell.angle_alpha   90.00
_cell.angle_beta   90.00
_cell.angle_gamma   90.00
#
_symmetry.space_group_name_H-M   'P 1'
#
loop_
_entity.id
_entity.type
_entity.pdbx_description
1 polymer ?
#
loop_
_entity_poly.entity_id
_entity_poly.type
_entity_poly.pdbx_seq_one_letter_code
_entity_poly.pdbx_strand_id
1 'polypeptide(L)'
;MWVKVTTMVGMFWYVSLLGWACFTAAGGKMNGLKKAIAAGVAGMFWVAVGEFLVLSTGALNLEWVALGVAMFIIVVEAKLPLLSFIPAGLCGAAVIGAGGPVGIFDAPTNIKLAISFVVGPVLGYIAEWAGGMITKKA
;
A
#
# COMPACT_ATOMS: atom_id res chain seq x y z
N MET A 1 0.20 -20.89 -0.08
CA MET A 1 1.62 -20.85 0.33
C MET A 1 2.02 -19.50 0.92
N TRP A 2 1.85 -18.37 0.22
CA TRP A 2 2.27 -17.05 0.74
C TRP A 2 1.69 -16.70 2.11
N VAL A 3 0.38 -16.89 2.32
CA VAL A 3 -0.29 -16.64 3.63
C VAL A 3 0.38 -17.40 4.78
N LYS A 4 0.79 -18.65 4.55
CA LYS A 4 1.49 -19.47 5.55
C LYS A 4 2.91 -18.93 5.82
N VAL A 5 3.61 -18.47 4.77
CA VAL A 5 4.95 -17.87 4.92
C VAL A 5 4.87 -16.60 5.76
N THR A 6 3.95 -15.70 5.43
CA THR A 6 3.76 -14.45 6.17
C THR A 6 3.45 -14.67 7.65
N THR A 7 2.68 -15.70 8.01
CA THR A 7 2.43 -16.04 9.41
C THR A 7 3.67 -16.56 10.13
N MET A 8 4.60 -17.23 9.43
CA MET A 8 5.84 -17.75 10.02
C MET A 8 6.90 -16.65 10.25
N VAL A 9 6.91 -15.60 9.42
CA VAL A 9 7.89 -14.49 9.50
C VAL A 9 7.33 -13.22 10.14
N GLY A 10 6.11 -13.27 10.69
CA GLY A 10 5.48 -12.12 11.35
C GLY A 10 5.15 -10.95 10.39
N MET A 11 4.73 -11.27 9.17
CA MET A 11 4.28 -10.33 8.14
C MET A 11 2.76 -10.34 7.96
N PHE A 12 2.23 -9.31 7.32
CA PHE A 12 0.80 -9.06 7.22
C PHE A 12 0.23 -9.56 5.88
N TRP A 13 -0.24 -10.80 5.85
CA TRP A 13 -0.75 -11.45 4.64
C TRP A 13 -1.88 -10.66 3.95
N TYR A 14 -2.77 -10.05 4.74
CA TYR A 14 -3.90 -9.28 4.22
C TYR A 14 -3.44 -7.99 3.51
N VAL A 15 -2.33 -7.40 3.96
CA VAL A 15 -1.72 -6.22 3.32
C VAL A 15 -1.13 -6.60 1.97
N SER A 16 -0.51 -7.79 1.85
CA SER A 16 -0.11 -8.32 0.56
C SER A 16 -1.30 -8.57 -0.37
N LEU A 17 -2.43 -9.04 0.15
CA LEU A 17 -3.63 -9.21 -0.67
C LEU A 17 -4.21 -7.88 -1.16
N LEU A 18 -4.20 -6.84 -0.32
CA LEU A 18 -4.60 -5.48 -0.73
C LEU A 18 -3.72 -4.97 -1.86
N GLY A 19 -2.40 -5.12 -1.73
CA GLY A 19 -1.46 -4.74 -2.77
C GLY A 19 -1.69 -5.55 -4.07
N TRP A 20 -1.91 -6.87 -3.97
CA TRP A 20 -2.26 -7.69 -5.14
C TRP A 20 -3.55 -7.19 -5.80
N ALA A 21 -4.60 -6.94 -5.02
CA ALA A 21 -5.87 -6.42 -5.54
C ALA A 21 -5.69 -5.06 -6.25
N CYS A 22 -4.83 -4.20 -5.73
CA CYS A 22 -4.46 -2.95 -6.39
C CYS A 22 -3.75 -3.19 -7.74
N PHE A 23 -2.86 -4.17 -7.81
CA PHE A 23 -2.19 -4.56 -9.06
C PHE A 23 -3.18 -5.04 -10.12
N THR A 24 -4.09 -5.94 -9.76
CA THR A 24 -5.08 -6.47 -10.70
C THR A 24 -6.05 -5.38 -11.16
N ALA A 25 -6.49 -4.52 -10.24
CA ALA A 25 -7.35 -3.38 -10.56
C ALA A 25 -6.64 -2.31 -11.41
N ALA A 26 -5.31 -2.17 -11.31
CA ALA A 26 -4.52 -1.28 -12.15
C ALA A 26 -4.31 -1.80 -13.59
N GLY A 27 -4.92 -2.94 -13.95
CA GLY A 27 -4.86 -3.53 -15.29
C GLY A 27 -3.70 -4.54 -15.49
N GLY A 28 -3.05 -4.94 -14.40
CA GLY A 28 -1.99 -5.96 -14.43
C GLY A 28 -0.74 -5.52 -15.21
N LYS A 29 0.08 -6.50 -15.62
CA LYS A 29 1.33 -6.30 -16.37
C LYS A 29 2.35 -5.41 -15.64
N MET A 30 3.47 -5.12 -16.31
CA MET A 30 4.52 -4.26 -15.74
C MET A 30 4.03 -2.84 -15.40
N ASN A 31 3.10 -2.30 -16.19
CA ASN A 31 2.59 -0.95 -15.94
C ASN A 31 1.67 -0.90 -14.70
N GLY A 32 0.76 -1.86 -14.54
CA GLY A 32 -0.08 -1.99 -13.34
C GLY A 32 0.76 -2.26 -12.10
N LEU A 33 1.82 -3.08 -12.20
CA LEU A 33 2.77 -3.32 -11.11
C LEU A 33 3.41 -2.02 -10.61
N LYS A 34 3.98 -1.24 -11.54
CA LYS A 34 4.62 0.04 -11.23
C LYS A 34 3.63 1.02 -10.57
N LYS A 35 2.42 1.13 -11.12
CA LYS A 35 1.40 2.04 -10.58
C LYS A 35 0.91 1.62 -9.20
N ALA A 36 0.61 0.34 -8.99
CA ALA A 36 0.11 -0.16 -7.72
C ALA A 36 1.15 0.02 -6.60
N ILE A 37 2.43 -0.29 -6.87
CA ILE A 37 3.51 -0.09 -5.91
C ILE A 37 3.75 1.40 -5.66
N ALA A 38 3.95 2.20 -6.71
CA ALA A 38 4.30 3.60 -6.57
C ALA A 38 3.21 4.40 -5.85
N ALA A 39 1.96 4.29 -6.30
CA ALA A 39 0.83 4.98 -5.69
C ALA A 39 0.58 4.47 -4.26
N GLY A 40 0.62 3.16 -4.02
CA GLY A 40 0.42 2.61 -2.69
C GLY A 40 1.47 3.06 -1.67
N VAL A 41 2.75 3.01 -2.04
CA VAL A 41 3.84 3.47 -1.16
C VAL A 41 3.77 4.98 -0.94
N ALA A 42 3.39 5.77 -1.94
CA ALA A 42 3.18 7.21 -1.76
C ALA A 42 2.04 7.52 -0.78
N GLY A 43 0.92 6.80 -0.88
CA GLY A 43 -0.18 6.92 0.09
C GLY A 43 0.23 6.57 1.51
N MET A 44 1.01 5.50 1.69
CA MET A 44 1.60 5.15 2.99
C MET A 44 2.50 6.26 3.53
N PHE A 45 3.32 6.84 2.66
CA PHE A 45 4.24 7.92 3.02
C PHE A 45 3.48 9.16 3.53
N TRP A 46 2.45 9.61 2.82
CA TRP A 46 1.71 10.82 3.22
C TRP A 46 0.97 10.66 4.53
N VAL A 47 0.34 9.50 4.77
CA VAL A 47 -0.25 9.22 6.08
C VAL A 47 0.82 9.11 7.15
N ALA A 48 1.95 8.44 6.88
CA ALA A 48 3.02 8.34 7.87
C ALA A 48 3.59 9.71 8.28
N VAL A 49 3.73 10.65 7.33
CA VAL A 49 4.12 12.03 7.64
C VAL A 49 3.06 12.70 8.50
N GLY A 50 1.78 12.55 8.18
CA GLY A 50 0.68 13.09 8.97
C GLY A 50 0.66 12.57 10.41
N GLU A 51 0.74 11.25 10.59
CA GLU A 51 0.76 10.60 11.91
C GLU A 51 1.98 11.02 12.73
N PHE A 52 3.16 11.08 12.10
CA PHE A 52 4.38 11.53 12.76
C PHE A 52 4.26 12.99 13.26
N LEU A 53 3.66 13.88 12.47
CA LEU A 53 3.43 15.27 12.89
C LEU A 53 2.43 15.37 14.04
N VAL A 54 1.34 14.60 13.97
CA VAL A 54 0.32 14.55 15.04
C VAL A 54 0.94 14.05 16.35
N LEU A 55 1.77 13.01 16.31
CA LEU A 55 2.48 12.49 17.48
C LEU A 55 3.52 13.46 18.03
N SER A 56 4.38 14.01 17.17
CA SER A 56 5.47 14.90 17.60
C SER A 56 4.98 16.22 18.19
N THR A 57 3.82 16.71 17.75
CA THR A 57 3.18 17.91 18.30
C THR A 57 2.26 17.63 19.48
N GLY A 58 1.90 16.36 19.74
CA GLY A 58 0.92 15.96 20.75
C GLY A 58 -0.53 16.32 20.39
N ALA A 59 -0.79 16.83 19.18
CA ALA A 59 -2.08 17.30 18.73
C ALA A 59 -3.00 16.16 18.23
N LEU A 60 -3.18 15.11 19.05
CA LEU A 60 -3.94 13.91 18.69
C LEU A 60 -5.38 14.23 18.24
N ASN A 61 -5.98 15.30 18.76
CA ASN A 61 -7.31 15.77 18.37
C ASN A 61 -7.41 16.31 16.93
N LEU A 62 -6.26 16.49 16.25
CA LEU A 62 -6.15 16.96 14.87
C LEU A 62 -5.76 15.86 13.88
N GLU A 63 -5.73 14.59 14.29
CA GLU A 63 -5.40 13.44 13.42
C GLU A 63 -6.24 13.44 12.13
N TRP A 64 -7.56 13.64 12.24
CA TRP A 64 -8.46 13.68 11.09
C TRP A 64 -8.10 14.78 10.07
N VAL A 65 -7.52 15.89 10.53
CA VAL A 65 -7.03 16.97 9.65
C VAL A 65 -5.82 16.48 8.88
N ALA A 66 -4.86 15.87 9.57
CA ALA A 66 -3.65 15.32 8.94
C ALA A 66 -4.00 14.26 7.89
N LEU A 67 -4.94 13.36 8.19
CA LEU A 67 -5.47 12.39 7.24
C LEU A 67 -6.16 13.06 6.05
N GLY A 68 -7.00 14.06 6.29
CA GLY A 68 -7.67 14.81 5.22
C GLY A 68 -6.68 15.50 4.27
N VAL A 69 -5.61 16.09 4.82
CA VAL A 69 -4.52 16.68 4.03
C VAL A 69 -3.79 15.61 3.22
N ALA A 70 -3.46 14.46 3.82
CA ALA A 70 -2.83 13.35 3.10
C ALA A 70 -3.71 12.86 1.93
N MET A 71 -5.02 12.72 2.13
CA MET A 71 -5.96 12.36 1.05
C MET A 71 -5.97 13.39 -0.08
N PHE A 72 -5.95 14.68 0.25
CA PHE A 72 -5.88 15.74 -0.75
C PHE A 72 -4.59 15.66 -1.57
N ILE A 73 -3.45 15.42 -0.91
CA ILE A 73 -2.16 15.27 -1.59
C ILE A 73 -2.17 14.04 -2.53
N ILE A 74 -2.74 12.91 -2.10
CA ILE A 74 -2.88 11.70 -2.94
C ILE A 74 -3.68 11.99 -4.23
N VAL A 75 -4.73 12.81 -4.13
CA VAL A 75 -5.50 13.23 -5.31
C VAL A 75 -4.70 14.18 -6.22
N VAL A 76 -3.91 15.08 -5.64
CA VAL A 76 -3.07 16.02 -6.40
C VAL A 76 -1.92 15.29 -7.11
N GLU A 77 -1.23 14.38 -6.43
CA GLU A 77 -0.09 13.64 -6.98
C GLU A 77 -0.51 12.65 -8.07
N ALA A 78 -1.79 12.27 -8.14
CA ALA A 78 -2.35 11.42 -9.19
C ALA A 78 -2.20 12.03 -10.61
N LYS A 79 -1.85 13.31 -10.73
CA LYS A 79 -1.43 13.93 -12.00
C LYS A 79 -0.11 13.36 -12.54
N LEU A 80 0.70 12.74 -11.70
CA LEU A 80 1.93 12.05 -12.11
C LEU A 80 1.58 10.65 -12.65
N PRO A 81 2.06 10.25 -13.84
CA PRO A 81 1.64 9.00 -14.48
C PRO A 81 1.81 7.74 -13.62
N LEU A 82 2.89 7.68 -12.82
CA LEU A 82 3.16 6.56 -11.91
C LEU A 82 2.23 6.53 -10.69
N LEU A 83 1.73 7.67 -10.25
CA LEU A 83 0.88 7.82 -9.06
C LEU A 83 -0.61 7.93 -9.42
N SER A 84 -0.92 7.93 -10.71
CA SER A 84 -2.28 8.08 -11.26
C SER A 84 -3.32 7.06 -10.78
N PHE A 85 -2.88 5.93 -10.21
CA PHE A 85 -3.80 4.92 -9.70
C PHE A 85 -4.18 5.22 -8.24
N ILE A 86 -5.08 6.21 -8.09
CA ILE A 86 -5.60 6.70 -6.80
C ILE A 86 -6.06 5.56 -5.86
N PRO A 87 -6.74 4.48 -6.31
CA PRO A 87 -7.15 3.41 -5.41
C PRO A 87 -5.99 2.79 -4.63
N ALA A 88 -4.83 2.60 -5.27
CA ALA A 88 -3.65 2.09 -4.55
C ALA A 88 -3.15 3.09 -3.51
N GLY A 89 -3.12 4.38 -3.83
CA GLY A 89 -2.77 5.43 -2.88
C GLY A 89 -3.67 5.42 -1.63
N LEU A 90 -4.98 5.33 -1.83
CA LEU A 90 -5.93 5.23 -0.71
C LEU A 90 -5.77 3.92 0.08
N CYS A 91 -5.54 2.79 -0.59
CA CYS A 91 -5.27 1.53 0.10
C CYS A 91 -3.97 1.58 0.93
N GLY A 92 -2.90 2.16 0.38
CA GLY A 92 -1.64 2.34 1.11
C GLY A 92 -1.80 3.27 2.30
N ALA A 93 -2.52 4.37 2.12
CA ALA A 93 -2.87 5.30 3.18
C ALA A 93 -3.64 4.61 4.33
N ALA A 94 -4.64 3.79 3.98
CA ALA A 94 -5.41 3.02 4.95
C ALA A 94 -4.56 1.98 5.70
N VAL A 95 -3.54 1.38 5.04
CA VAL A 95 -2.64 0.40 5.69
C VAL A 95 -1.87 1.02 6.85
N ILE A 96 -1.38 2.24 6.72
CA ILE A 96 -0.69 2.95 7.81
C ILE A 96 -1.69 3.55 8.79
N GLY A 97 -2.75 4.18 8.29
CA GLY A 97 -3.74 4.89 9.12
C GLY A 97 -4.65 3.97 9.94
N ALA A 98 -4.74 2.67 9.62
CA ALA A 98 -5.63 1.74 10.32
C ALA A 98 -5.38 1.64 11.84
N GLY A 99 -4.16 1.96 12.29
CA GLY A 99 -3.81 1.95 13.70
C GLY A 99 -3.87 3.30 14.40
N GLY A 100 -4.09 4.38 13.66
CA GLY A 100 -3.89 5.74 14.12
C GLY A 100 -2.47 6.01 14.69
N PRO A 101 -2.25 7.19 15.26
CA PRO A 101 -0.95 7.63 15.74
C PRO A 101 -0.50 6.83 16.98
N VAL A 102 -1.44 6.48 17.86
CA VAL A 102 -1.11 5.90 19.17
C VAL A 102 -1.18 4.36 19.18
N GLY A 103 -1.88 3.75 18.21
CA GLY A 103 -2.13 2.31 18.23
C GLY A 103 -1.05 1.47 17.54
N ILE A 104 -0.61 1.86 16.34
CA ILE A 104 0.25 1.01 15.48
C ILE A 104 1.36 1.83 14.79
N PHE A 105 1.48 3.12 15.08
CA PHE A 105 2.48 3.97 14.43
C PHE A 105 3.88 3.81 15.03
N ASP A 106 4.55 2.71 14.67
CA ASP A 106 5.96 2.47 14.94
C ASP A 106 6.73 2.14 13.65
N ALA A 107 7.99 2.58 13.57
CA ALA A 107 8.81 2.40 12.37
C ALA A 107 9.00 0.92 11.97
N PRO A 108 9.32 -0.02 12.89
CA PRO A 108 9.40 -1.44 12.56
C PRO A 108 8.12 -2.02 11.94
N THR A 109 6.95 -1.72 12.49
CA THR A 109 5.66 -2.20 11.99
C THR A 109 5.33 -1.56 10.65
N ASN A 110 5.52 -0.25 10.49
CA ASN A 110 5.28 0.46 9.23
C ASN A 110 6.14 -0.07 8.09
N ILE A 111 7.41 -0.39 8.36
CA ILE A 111 8.30 -1.02 7.37
C ILE A 111 7.78 -2.40 6.98
N LYS A 112 7.35 -3.22 7.94
CA LYS A 112 6.76 -4.54 7.66
C LYS A 112 5.47 -4.43 6.83
N LEU A 113 4.62 -3.44 7.12
CA LEU A 113 3.41 -3.16 6.34
C LEU A 113 3.75 -2.76 4.90
N ALA A 114 4.71 -1.85 4.71
CA ALA A 114 5.16 -1.43 3.39
C ALA A 114 5.73 -2.59 2.57
N ILE A 115 6.62 -3.40 3.16
CA ILE A 115 7.16 -4.60 2.48
C ILE A 115 6.03 -5.57 2.18
N SER A 116 5.12 -5.83 3.13
CA SER A 116 3.99 -6.74 2.92
C SER A 116 3.11 -6.27 1.75
N PHE A 117 2.86 -4.97 1.64
CA PHE A 117 2.10 -4.40 0.53
C PHE A 117 2.83 -4.59 -0.79
N VAL A 118 4.11 -4.23 -0.88
CA VAL A 118 4.92 -4.35 -2.12
C VAL A 118 5.04 -5.78 -2.61
N VAL A 119 5.14 -6.75 -1.70
CA VAL A 119 5.17 -8.18 -2.10
C VAL A 119 3.86 -8.61 -2.76
N GLY A 120 2.73 -8.01 -2.40
CA GLY A 120 1.42 -8.27 -3.00
C GLY A 120 1.38 -8.13 -4.53
N PRO A 121 1.59 -6.93 -5.09
CA PRO A 121 1.69 -6.67 -6.52
C PRO A 121 2.72 -7.56 -7.21
N VAL A 122 3.87 -7.81 -6.58
CA VAL A 122 4.93 -8.68 -7.15
C VAL A 122 4.43 -10.11 -7.32
N LEU A 123 3.77 -10.67 -6.29
CA LEU A 123 3.16 -12.00 -6.39
C LEU A 123 2.04 -12.04 -7.41
N GLY A 124 1.23 -10.98 -7.51
CA GLY A 124 0.20 -10.84 -8.53
C GLY A 124 0.76 -10.86 -9.94
N TYR A 125 1.86 -10.15 -10.16
CA TYR A 125 2.57 -10.14 -11.45
C TYR A 125 3.15 -11.52 -11.79
N ILE A 126 3.77 -12.21 -10.82
CA ILE A 126 4.28 -13.58 -11.00
C ILE A 126 3.12 -14.53 -11.34
N ALA A 127 1.96 -14.39 -10.68
CA ALA A 127 0.79 -15.21 -10.94
C ALA A 127 0.19 -14.97 -12.34
N GLU A 128 0.10 -13.70 -12.77
CA GLU A 128 -0.32 -13.36 -14.13
C GLU A 128 0.62 -13.99 -15.18
N TRP A 129 1.93 -13.89 -14.97
CA TRP A 129 2.93 -14.47 -15.85
C TRP A 129 2.84 -16.01 -15.90
N ALA A 130 2.77 -16.67 -14.74
CA ALA A 130 2.61 -18.12 -14.66
C ALA A 130 1.32 -18.61 -15.31
N GLY A 131 0.20 -17.91 -15.08
CA GLY A 131 -1.08 -18.21 -15.73
C GLY A 131 -1.02 -18.07 -17.25
N GLY A 132 -0.31 -17.06 -17.76
CA GLY A 132 -0.06 -16.88 -19.19
C GLY A 132 0.74 -18.02 -19.82
N MET A 133 1.67 -18.65 -19.08
CA MET A 133 2.42 -19.80 -19.60
C MET A 133 1.57 -21.08 -19.66
N ILE A 134 0.68 -21.29 -18.69
CA ILE A 134 -0.18 -22.47 -18.63
C ILE A 134 -1.25 -22.41 -19.73
N THR A 135 -1.79 -21.22 -20.00
CA THR A 135 -2.87 -21.02 -20.99
C THR A 135 -2.37 -20.96 -22.43
N LYS A 136 -1.10 -20.63 -22.68
CA LYS A 136 -0.47 -20.66 -24.02
C LYS A 136 -0.27 -22.06 -24.62
N LYS A 137 -0.67 -23.13 -23.93
CA LYS A 137 -0.54 -24.52 -24.36
C LYS A 137 -1.84 -25.15 -24.92
N ALA A 138 -2.84 -24.34 -25.31
CA ALA A 138 -4.06 -24.79 -25.99
C ALA A 138 -4.14 -24.23 -27.41
#